data_AF-A0A931LZB7-F1
#
_entry.id   AF-A0A931LZB7-F1
#
_cell.length_a   1.000
_cell.length_b   1.000
_cell.length_c   1.000
_cell.angle_alpha   90.00
_cell.angle_beta   90.00
_cell.angle_gamma   90.00
#
_symmetry.space_group_name_H-M   'P 1'
#
loop_
_entity.id
_entity.type
_entity.pdbx_description
1 polymer ?
#
loop_
_entity_poly.entity_id
_entity_poly.type
_entity_poly.pdbx_seq_one_letter_code
_entity_poly.pdbx_strand_id
1 'polypeptide(L)'
;MGSGEGRTATAASLVEALRSYIDETVRITGSTEAVRPGHRVKFHWPPHPVSYEFHISPTAWSERAHFEAYGDTFAVEVARSSHGVFGRSPELWHEDRGDTVEEMLSNLRASAEPLFARQLAINRTLNRKGRFKGHVRELPPEDLIKLLYCEDRDVANEGRIELETHASSRLFTDALIEVLRDKRHPHRRIAQWCALDLFEDLPSFCPDEASRSEAVRAIEAFLWDAEDDYARAAFKAGVVLGGHVPGDQGEIALLRCLDAPSRYGSRSAIHGLFHVVEWRPDRRADVVAALRTHGEREGDEQLSKFALRLADDIESGAFDHVAEPVFPEEG
;
A
#
# COMPACT_ATOMS: atom_id res chain seq x y z
N MET A 1 10.94 -5.59 -31.61
CA MET A 1 10.42 -4.62 -30.63
C MET A 1 9.49 -3.69 -31.38
N GLY A 2 8.20 -4.04 -31.43
CA GLY A 2 7.22 -3.16 -32.04
C GLY A 2 6.99 -1.98 -31.09
N SER A 3 7.28 -0.78 -31.56
CA SER A 3 6.70 0.44 -31.01
C SER A 3 5.18 0.31 -31.13
N GLY A 4 4.54 -0.16 -30.08
CA GLY A 4 3.08 -0.18 -30.01
C GLY A 4 2.59 1.24 -30.22
N GLU A 5 1.76 1.43 -31.24
CA GLU A 5 1.03 2.68 -31.46
C GLU A 5 0.41 3.11 -30.13
N GLY A 6 0.80 4.29 -29.66
CA GLY A 6 0.42 4.82 -28.36
C GLY A 6 -1.08 5.02 -28.30
N ARG A 7 -1.82 4.00 -27.86
CA ARG A 7 -3.18 4.20 -27.36
C ARG A 7 -3.05 5.08 -26.13
N THR A 8 -3.53 6.32 -26.24
CA THR A 8 -3.70 7.19 -25.09
C THR A 8 -4.58 6.46 -24.07
N ALA A 9 -4.05 6.22 -22.87
CA ALA A 9 -4.81 5.60 -21.80
C ALA A 9 -6.05 6.43 -21.48
N THR A 10 -7.19 5.77 -21.32
CA THR A 10 -8.46 6.36 -20.88
C THR A 10 -8.86 5.74 -19.54
N ALA A 11 -9.66 6.44 -18.74
CA ALA A 11 -10.17 5.90 -17.48
C ALA A 11 -10.87 4.53 -17.68
N ALA A 12 -11.70 4.41 -18.72
CA ALA A 12 -12.38 3.16 -19.07
C ALA A 12 -11.39 2.02 -19.41
N SER A 13 -10.34 2.31 -20.18
CA SER A 13 -9.34 1.29 -20.51
C SER A 13 -8.53 0.84 -19.30
N LEU A 14 -8.33 1.72 -18.30
CA LEU A 14 -7.66 1.35 -17.04
C LEU A 14 -8.52 0.42 -16.20
N VAL A 15 -9.82 0.69 -16.10
CA VAL A 15 -10.77 -0.22 -15.42
C VAL A 15 -10.81 -1.58 -16.11
N GLU A 16 -10.86 -1.63 -17.44
CA GLU A 16 -10.85 -2.88 -18.20
C GLU A 16 -9.54 -3.67 -18.00
N ALA A 17 -8.40 -2.98 -18.02
CA ALA A 17 -7.10 -3.59 -17.77
C ALA A 17 -6.98 -4.13 -16.34
N LEU A 18 -7.49 -3.39 -15.34
CA LEU A 18 -7.52 -3.82 -13.95
C LEU A 18 -8.41 -5.05 -13.75
N ARG A 19 -9.64 -5.05 -14.29
CA ARG A 19 -10.54 -6.20 -14.19
C ARG A 19 -9.94 -7.45 -14.82
N SER A 20 -9.37 -7.31 -16.01
CA SER A 20 -8.67 -8.39 -16.71
C SER A 20 -7.50 -8.93 -15.89
N TYR A 21 -6.75 -8.04 -15.23
CA TYR A 21 -5.65 -8.43 -14.33
C TYR A 21 -6.13 -9.22 -13.10
N ILE A 22 -7.23 -8.78 -12.48
CA ILE A 22 -7.84 -9.49 -11.34
C ILE A 22 -8.32 -10.87 -11.79
N ASP A 23 -9.05 -10.96 -12.91
CA ASP A 23 -9.56 -12.22 -13.46
C ASP A 23 -8.42 -13.21 -13.76
N GLU A 24 -7.35 -12.71 -14.38
CA GLU A 24 -6.17 -13.52 -14.68
C GLU A 24 -5.53 -14.05 -13.40
N THR A 25 -5.34 -13.19 -12.41
CA THR A 25 -4.70 -13.59 -11.14
C THR A 25 -5.53 -14.65 -10.42
N VAL A 26 -6.86 -14.46 -10.34
CA VAL A 26 -7.78 -15.45 -9.75
C VAL A 26 -7.71 -16.78 -10.49
N ARG A 27 -7.59 -16.77 -11.82
CA ARG A 27 -7.43 -17.99 -12.62
C ARG A 27 -6.11 -18.71 -12.31
N ILE A 28 -5.02 -17.98 -12.12
CA ILE A 28 -3.69 -18.54 -11.83
C ILE A 28 -3.64 -19.11 -10.40
N THR A 29 -4.15 -18.38 -9.41
CA THR A 29 -4.09 -18.78 -8.00
C THR A 29 -5.17 -19.80 -7.64
N GLY A 30 -6.29 -19.82 -8.37
CA GLY A 30 -7.45 -20.66 -8.05
C GLY A 30 -8.19 -20.26 -6.78
N SER A 31 -7.93 -19.07 -6.23
CA SER A 31 -8.52 -18.59 -4.97
C SER A 31 -8.90 -17.12 -5.04
N THR A 32 -9.97 -16.78 -4.33
CA THR A 32 -10.41 -15.40 -4.07
C THR A 32 -10.24 -14.97 -2.61
N GLU A 33 -9.68 -15.83 -1.76
CA GLU A 33 -9.46 -15.54 -0.35
C GLU A 33 -8.41 -14.42 -0.17
N ALA A 34 -8.66 -13.50 0.76
CA ALA A 34 -7.69 -12.44 1.06
C ALA A 34 -6.46 -13.03 1.75
N VAL A 35 -5.27 -12.64 1.29
CA VAL A 35 -4.00 -12.99 1.95
C VAL A 35 -3.64 -11.89 2.94
N ARG A 36 -3.40 -12.26 4.20
CA ARG A 36 -2.87 -11.35 5.22
C ARG A 36 -1.47 -10.90 4.81
N PRO A 37 -1.23 -9.61 4.56
CA PRO A 37 0.08 -9.15 4.13
C PRO A 37 1.01 -8.99 5.32
N GLY A 38 2.31 -9.13 5.08
CA GLY A 38 3.35 -8.85 6.08
C GLY A 38 3.40 -7.37 6.50
N HIS A 39 4.27 -7.07 7.45
CA HIS A 39 4.60 -5.68 7.76
C HIS A 39 5.34 -5.05 6.57
N ARG A 40 5.08 -3.77 6.32
CA ARG A 40 5.86 -3.02 5.33
C ARG A 40 7.27 -2.83 5.88
N VAL A 41 8.27 -3.27 5.12
CA VAL A 41 9.68 -2.99 5.37
C VAL A 41 10.14 -2.00 4.30
N LYS A 42 10.53 -0.79 4.72
CA LYS A 42 10.96 0.24 3.78
C LYS A 42 12.22 -0.22 3.05
N PHE A 43 12.19 -0.20 1.72
CA PHE A 43 13.37 -0.50 0.93
C PHE A 43 14.34 0.67 0.95
N HIS A 44 15.61 0.36 1.20
CA HIS A 44 16.70 1.32 1.22
C HIS A 44 17.78 0.87 0.26
N TRP A 45 17.99 1.63 -0.80
CA TRP A 45 18.99 1.34 -1.82
C TRP A 45 19.48 2.62 -2.51
N PRO A 46 20.77 2.71 -2.87
CA PRO A 46 21.84 1.76 -2.56
C PRO A 46 22.20 1.77 -1.06
N PRO A 47 22.75 0.67 -0.51
CA PRO A 47 23.29 0.65 0.84
C PRO A 47 24.57 1.50 0.93
N HIS A 48 25.07 1.74 2.16
CA HIS A 48 26.34 2.44 2.35
C HIS A 48 27.49 1.65 1.68
N PRO A 49 28.30 2.26 0.81
CA PRO A 49 29.41 1.56 0.17
C PRO A 49 30.47 1.16 1.19
N VAL A 50 30.69 -0.15 1.38
CA VAL A 50 31.66 -0.65 2.37
C VAL A 50 33.08 -0.16 2.09
N SER A 51 33.43 0.16 0.84
CA SER A 51 34.76 0.69 0.50
C SER A 51 35.08 2.04 1.16
N TYR A 52 34.06 2.82 1.53
CA TYR A 52 34.26 4.14 2.16
C TYR A 52 34.74 4.00 3.60
N GLU A 53 34.27 2.98 4.31
CA GLU A 53 34.68 2.66 5.68
C GLU A 53 36.16 2.28 5.77
N PHE A 54 36.73 1.72 4.69
CA PHE A 54 38.11 1.27 4.61
C PHE A 54 39.00 2.15 3.73
N HIS A 55 38.48 3.30 3.28
CA HIS A 55 39.21 4.28 2.44
C HIS A 55 39.88 3.67 1.21
N ILE A 56 39.20 2.74 0.53
CA ILE A 56 39.74 2.10 -0.68
C ILE A 56 39.89 3.15 -1.79
N SER A 57 41.12 3.33 -2.28
CA SER A 57 41.43 4.29 -3.34
C SER A 57 40.68 3.96 -4.64
N PRO A 58 40.21 4.95 -5.41
CA PRO A 58 39.65 4.74 -6.75
C PRO A 58 40.58 3.96 -7.69
N THR A 59 41.90 4.04 -7.50
CA THR A 59 42.90 3.32 -8.32
C THR A 59 43.07 1.85 -7.93
N ALA A 60 42.52 1.40 -6.81
CA ALA A 60 42.66 0.02 -6.33
C ALA A 60 41.74 -0.97 -7.08
N TRP A 61 40.73 -0.47 -7.80
CA TRP A 61 39.75 -1.26 -8.54
C TRP A 61 40.29 -1.71 -9.92
N SER A 62 41.30 -2.57 -9.92
CA SER A 62 41.99 -3.01 -11.13
C SER A 62 41.53 -4.38 -11.65
N GLU A 63 41.03 -5.24 -10.77
CA GLU A 63 40.62 -6.60 -11.13
C GLU A 63 39.13 -6.64 -11.55
N ARG A 64 38.77 -7.68 -12.31
CA ARG A 64 37.41 -7.89 -12.82
C ARG A 64 36.95 -9.30 -12.49
N ALA A 65 35.71 -9.40 -12.02
CA ALA A 65 35.04 -10.66 -11.76
C ALA A 65 33.58 -10.58 -12.22
N HIS A 66 32.84 -11.67 -12.07
CA HIS A 66 31.41 -11.71 -12.31
C HIS A 66 30.73 -12.66 -11.34
N PHE A 67 29.45 -12.43 -11.08
CA PHE A 67 28.59 -13.43 -10.47
C PHE A 67 27.27 -13.54 -11.24
N GLU A 68 26.59 -14.66 -11.09
CA GLU A 68 25.29 -14.91 -11.71
C GLU A 68 24.20 -14.93 -10.66
N ALA A 69 23.09 -14.24 -10.94
CA ALA A 69 21.87 -14.31 -10.15
C ALA A 69 20.65 -14.08 -11.04
N TYR A 70 19.59 -14.86 -10.80
CA TYR A 70 18.30 -14.71 -11.50
C TYR A 70 18.37 -14.72 -13.04
N GLY A 71 19.33 -15.45 -13.60
CA GLY A 71 19.53 -15.58 -15.05
C GLY A 71 20.28 -14.40 -15.69
N ASP A 72 20.78 -13.46 -14.89
CA ASP A 72 21.67 -12.38 -15.33
C ASP A 72 23.10 -12.63 -14.82
N THR A 73 24.09 -12.14 -15.58
CA THR A 73 25.50 -12.08 -15.18
C THR A 73 25.87 -10.64 -14.88
N PHE A 74 26.41 -10.37 -13.69
CA PHE A 74 26.76 -9.02 -13.23
C PHE A 74 28.26 -8.82 -13.23
N ALA A 75 28.71 -7.70 -13.82
CA ALA A 75 30.12 -7.31 -13.73
C ALA A 75 30.47 -6.82 -12.33
N VAL A 76 31.64 -7.23 -11.82
CA VAL A 76 32.19 -6.81 -10.54
C VAL A 76 33.60 -6.27 -10.74
N GLU A 77 33.86 -5.07 -10.23
CA GLU A 77 35.21 -4.54 -10.10
C GLU A 77 35.76 -4.97 -8.75
N VAL A 78 37.02 -5.40 -8.71
CA VAL A 78 37.65 -5.98 -7.53
C VAL A 78 38.85 -5.15 -7.11
N ALA A 79 38.94 -4.86 -5.81
CA ALA A 79 40.06 -4.20 -5.17
C ALA A 79 40.59 -5.04 -4.01
N ARG A 80 41.92 -5.14 -3.87
CA ARG A 80 42.58 -5.85 -2.77
C ARG A 80 43.29 -4.86 -1.86
N SER A 81 43.17 -5.07 -0.56
CA SER A 81 43.84 -4.25 0.46
C SER A 81 44.30 -5.10 1.65
N SER A 82 44.98 -4.47 2.62
CA SER A 82 45.28 -5.07 3.92
C SER A 82 44.03 -5.43 4.73
N HIS A 83 42.87 -4.91 4.34
CA HIS A 83 41.58 -5.19 4.96
C HIS A 83 40.76 -6.21 4.17
N GLY A 84 41.33 -6.94 3.22
CA GLY A 84 40.64 -7.98 2.46
C GLY A 84 40.30 -7.58 1.02
N VAL A 85 39.36 -8.31 0.43
CA VAL A 85 38.92 -8.19 -0.96
C VAL A 85 37.57 -7.49 -1.01
N PHE A 86 37.50 -6.44 -1.80
CA PHE A 86 36.31 -5.62 -2.00
C PHE A 86 35.80 -5.84 -3.42
N GLY A 87 34.49 -5.94 -3.57
CA GLY A 87 33.83 -5.96 -4.87
C GLY A 87 32.79 -4.88 -4.95
N ARG A 88 32.69 -4.25 -6.12
CA ARG A 88 31.59 -3.35 -6.44
C ARG A 88 30.95 -3.76 -7.75
N SER A 89 29.63 -3.80 -7.79
CA SER A 89 28.86 -3.96 -9.02
C SER A 89 28.25 -2.63 -9.43
N PRO A 90 28.79 -1.97 -10.48
CA PRO A 90 28.23 -0.70 -10.96
C PRO A 90 26.80 -0.81 -11.46
N GLU A 91 26.38 -1.99 -11.92
CA GLU A 91 25.00 -2.24 -12.39
C GLU A 91 24.00 -2.29 -11.24
N LEU A 92 24.41 -2.81 -10.08
CA LEU A 92 23.56 -2.93 -8.90
C LEU A 92 23.71 -1.75 -7.94
N TRP A 93 24.75 -0.92 -8.12
CA TRP A 93 25.12 0.17 -7.21
C TRP A 93 25.39 -0.38 -5.80
N HIS A 94 26.10 -1.51 -5.74
CA HIS A 94 26.30 -2.27 -4.52
C HIS A 94 27.76 -2.69 -4.35
N GLU A 95 28.21 -2.72 -3.10
CA GLU A 95 29.55 -3.13 -2.71
C GLU A 95 29.51 -4.10 -1.55
N ASP A 96 30.46 -5.03 -1.53
CA ASP A 96 30.64 -5.96 -0.42
C ASP A 96 32.11 -6.35 -0.28
N ARG A 97 32.43 -7.03 0.82
CA ARG A 97 33.78 -7.43 1.22
C ARG A 97 33.81 -8.91 1.59
N GLY A 98 34.95 -9.55 1.34
CA GLY A 98 35.32 -10.86 1.88
C GLY A 98 36.83 -10.97 2.08
N ASP A 99 37.29 -12.10 2.62
CA ASP A 99 38.73 -12.37 2.73
C ASP A 99 39.31 -12.90 1.40
N THR A 100 38.44 -13.45 0.55
CA THR A 100 38.75 -13.95 -0.80
C THR A 100 37.83 -13.36 -1.86
N VAL A 101 38.15 -13.54 -3.15
CA VAL A 101 37.26 -13.09 -4.24
C VAL A 101 35.96 -13.88 -4.21
N GLU A 102 36.06 -15.19 -3.97
CA GLU A 102 34.92 -16.10 -3.92
C GLU A 102 33.96 -15.74 -2.78
N GLU A 103 34.50 -15.47 -1.59
CA GLU A 103 33.72 -15.02 -0.44
C GLU A 103 33.08 -13.65 -0.69
N MET A 104 33.85 -12.69 -1.21
CA MET A 104 33.34 -11.37 -1.56
C MET A 104 32.17 -11.47 -2.55
N LEU A 105 32.28 -12.29 -3.61
CA LEU A 105 31.22 -12.47 -4.59
C LEU A 105 29.98 -13.14 -3.98
N SER A 106 30.19 -14.10 -3.08
CA SER A 106 29.11 -14.75 -2.33
C SER A 106 28.37 -13.74 -1.44
N ASN A 107 29.11 -12.91 -0.70
CA ASN A 107 28.55 -11.87 0.15
C ASN A 107 27.79 -10.85 -0.68
N LEU A 108 28.41 -10.31 -1.75
CA LEU A 108 27.80 -9.35 -2.67
C LEU A 108 26.48 -9.87 -3.26
N ARG A 109 26.43 -11.16 -3.63
CA ARG A 109 25.20 -11.80 -4.13
C ARG A 109 24.13 -11.89 -3.03
N ALA A 110 24.50 -12.34 -1.84
CA ALA A 110 23.56 -12.52 -0.73
C ALA A 110 23.01 -11.18 -0.21
N SER A 111 23.85 -10.15 -0.13
CA SER A 111 23.46 -8.82 0.35
C SER A 111 22.72 -8.00 -0.72
N ALA A 112 22.84 -8.34 -2.01
CA ALA A 112 22.01 -7.79 -3.08
C ALA A 112 20.58 -8.35 -3.13
N GLU A 113 20.28 -9.38 -2.35
CA GLU A 113 19.01 -10.10 -2.43
C GLU A 113 17.75 -9.24 -2.18
N PRO A 114 17.76 -8.22 -1.29
CA PRO A 114 16.63 -7.30 -1.17
C PRO A 114 16.30 -6.55 -2.47
N LEU A 115 17.31 -6.15 -3.25
CA LEU A 115 17.09 -5.51 -4.55
C LEU A 115 16.47 -6.49 -5.53
N PHE A 116 16.97 -7.73 -5.59
CA PHE A 116 16.43 -8.74 -6.48
C PHE A 116 15.00 -9.14 -6.12
N ALA A 117 14.71 -9.36 -4.84
CA ALA A 117 13.37 -9.63 -4.35
C ALA A 117 12.39 -8.53 -4.76
N ARG A 118 12.75 -7.25 -4.57
CA ARG A 118 11.95 -6.11 -5.02
C ARG A 118 11.68 -6.14 -6.53
N GLN A 119 12.74 -6.31 -7.33
CA GLN A 119 12.64 -6.30 -8.80
C GLN A 119 11.80 -7.47 -9.35
N LEU A 120 11.87 -8.62 -8.69
CA LEU A 120 11.04 -9.78 -9.00
C LEU A 120 9.59 -9.57 -8.59
N ALA A 121 9.34 -8.96 -7.42
CA ALA A 121 8.00 -8.65 -6.94
C ALA A 121 7.27 -7.68 -7.90
N ILE A 122 7.97 -6.64 -8.38
CA ILE A 122 7.45 -5.71 -9.40
C ILE A 122 7.04 -6.50 -10.66
N ASN A 123 7.96 -7.24 -11.28
CA ASN A 123 7.65 -7.93 -12.53
C ASN A 123 6.60 -9.04 -12.37
N ARG A 124 6.62 -9.78 -11.25
CA ARG A 124 5.59 -10.78 -10.93
C ARG A 124 4.21 -10.13 -10.89
N THR A 125 4.08 -9.00 -10.19
CA THR A 125 2.83 -8.25 -10.10
C THR A 125 2.37 -7.75 -11.47
N LEU A 126 3.30 -7.37 -12.34
CA LEU A 126 3.02 -6.93 -13.71
C LEU A 126 2.82 -8.08 -14.72
N ASN A 127 2.79 -9.35 -14.26
CA ASN A 127 2.73 -10.55 -15.10
C ASN A 127 3.87 -10.62 -16.16
N ARG A 128 5.07 -10.16 -15.77
CA ARG A 128 6.30 -10.15 -16.58
C ARG A 128 7.32 -11.15 -16.03
N LYS A 129 8.17 -11.67 -16.92
CA LYS A 129 9.26 -12.60 -16.56
C LYS A 129 10.52 -11.83 -16.18
N GLY A 130 11.34 -12.46 -15.33
CA GLY A 130 12.65 -11.93 -14.92
C GLY A 130 12.57 -10.72 -14.00
N ARG A 131 13.69 -10.04 -13.80
CA ARG A 131 13.80 -8.85 -12.94
C ARG A 131 13.33 -7.58 -13.64
N PHE A 132 12.67 -6.70 -12.89
CA PHE A 132 12.44 -5.33 -13.32
C PHE A 132 13.76 -4.53 -13.31
N LYS A 133 14.07 -3.82 -14.40
CA LYS A 133 15.32 -3.04 -14.57
C LYS A 133 15.09 -1.53 -14.77
N GLY A 134 13.84 -1.08 -14.82
CA GLY A 134 13.47 0.32 -15.04
C GLY A 134 13.18 1.07 -13.74
N HIS A 135 12.52 2.22 -13.86
CA HIS A 135 11.98 2.97 -12.73
C HIS A 135 10.45 2.87 -12.67
N VAL A 136 9.87 2.79 -11.48
CA VAL A 136 8.41 2.69 -11.31
C VAL A 136 7.69 3.90 -11.96
N ARG A 137 8.24 5.11 -11.83
CA ARG A 137 7.75 6.34 -12.49
C ARG A 137 7.66 6.28 -14.03
N GLU A 138 8.32 5.30 -14.66
CA GLU A 138 8.33 5.11 -16.11
C GLU A 138 7.29 4.07 -16.57
N LEU A 139 6.58 3.44 -15.62
CA LEU A 139 5.53 2.49 -15.93
C LEU A 139 4.31 3.22 -16.52
N PRO A 140 3.60 2.58 -17.47
CA PRO A 140 2.36 3.12 -17.99
C PRO A 140 1.27 3.09 -16.89
N PRO A 141 0.22 3.94 -17.02
CA PRO A 141 -0.83 4.06 -16.01
C PRO A 141 -1.47 2.74 -15.56
N GLU A 142 -1.71 1.80 -16.48
CA GLU A 142 -2.28 0.48 -16.14
C GLU A 142 -1.38 -0.37 -15.26
N ASP A 143 -0.07 -0.23 -15.37
CA ASP A 143 0.89 -0.98 -14.56
C ASP A 143 1.06 -0.36 -13.18
N LEU A 144 1.00 0.97 -13.07
CA LEU A 144 0.97 1.66 -11.79
C LEU A 144 -0.21 1.20 -10.92
N ILE A 145 -1.40 1.06 -11.52
CA ILE A 145 -2.59 0.54 -10.82
C ILE A 145 -2.41 -0.93 -10.41
N LYS A 146 -1.82 -1.78 -11.27
CA LYS A 146 -1.53 -3.18 -10.89
C LYS A 146 -0.56 -3.28 -9.73
N LEU A 147 0.44 -2.39 -9.64
CA LEU A 147 1.40 -2.40 -8.54
C LEU A 147 0.76 -2.23 -7.16
N LEU A 148 -0.42 -1.62 -7.07
CA LEU A 148 -1.17 -1.54 -5.82
C LEU A 148 -1.49 -2.93 -5.23
N TYR A 149 -1.55 -3.97 -6.06
CA TYR A 149 -1.78 -5.36 -5.67
C TYR A 149 -0.50 -6.15 -5.38
N CYS A 150 0.67 -5.51 -5.38
CA CYS A 150 1.93 -6.19 -5.08
C CYS A 150 1.93 -6.75 -3.65
N GLU A 151 2.33 -8.01 -3.50
CA GLU A 151 2.48 -8.66 -2.18
C GLU A 151 3.50 -7.95 -1.28
N ASP A 152 4.53 -7.35 -1.90
CA ASP A 152 5.48 -6.46 -1.23
C ASP A 152 4.83 -5.08 -1.05
N ARG A 153 4.47 -4.78 0.19
CA ARG A 153 3.80 -3.52 0.57
C ARG A 153 4.65 -2.29 0.30
N ASP A 154 5.97 -2.39 0.27
CA ASP A 154 6.81 -1.22 -0.04
C ASP A 154 6.85 -0.94 -1.54
N VAL A 155 6.76 -1.98 -2.38
CA VAL A 155 6.53 -1.83 -3.83
C VAL A 155 5.14 -1.26 -4.10
N ALA A 156 4.09 -1.78 -3.46
CA ALA A 156 2.73 -1.24 -3.62
C ALA A 156 2.67 0.23 -3.19
N ASN A 157 3.35 0.59 -2.09
CA ASN A 157 3.48 1.97 -1.65
C ASN A 157 4.26 2.85 -2.62
N GLU A 158 5.30 2.34 -3.30
CA GLU A 158 5.99 3.08 -4.37
C GLU A 158 5.03 3.34 -5.54
N GLY A 159 4.28 2.33 -5.99
CA GLY A 159 3.25 2.51 -7.03
C GLY A 159 2.20 3.56 -6.64
N ARG A 160 1.76 3.55 -5.37
CA ARG A 160 0.87 4.57 -4.80
C ARG A 160 1.49 5.98 -4.86
N ILE A 161 2.74 6.15 -4.41
CA ILE A 161 3.45 7.44 -4.46
C ILE A 161 3.52 7.96 -5.89
N GLU A 162 3.83 7.10 -6.86
CA GLU A 162 3.92 7.52 -8.26
C GLU A 162 2.55 7.93 -8.81
N LEU A 163 1.47 7.20 -8.49
CA LEU A 163 0.09 7.61 -8.84
C LEU A 163 -0.27 8.99 -8.28
N GLU A 164 0.18 9.30 -7.06
CA GLU A 164 -0.02 10.61 -6.42
C GLU A 164 0.56 11.75 -7.25
N THR A 165 1.75 11.56 -7.84
CA THR A 165 2.38 12.56 -8.73
C THR A 165 1.58 12.82 -10.01
N HIS A 166 0.66 11.92 -10.36
CA HIS A 166 -0.19 11.97 -11.55
C HIS A 166 -1.66 12.30 -11.25
N ALA A 167 -2.01 12.72 -10.04
CA ALA A 167 -3.40 12.97 -9.64
C ALA A 167 -4.13 13.94 -10.61
N SER A 168 -3.44 14.97 -11.08
CA SER A 168 -3.98 15.97 -12.04
C SER A 168 -4.40 15.40 -13.40
N SER A 169 -3.98 14.19 -13.75
CA SER A 169 -4.37 13.51 -14.99
C SER A 169 -5.84 13.11 -15.02
N ARG A 170 -6.49 12.95 -13.86
CA ARG A 170 -7.88 12.47 -13.71
C ARG A 170 -8.15 11.11 -14.36
N LEU A 171 -7.10 10.34 -14.64
CA LEU A 171 -7.22 9.03 -15.29
C LEU A 171 -7.64 7.92 -14.31
N PHE A 172 -7.26 8.05 -13.04
CA PHE A 172 -7.26 6.95 -12.08
C PHE A 172 -8.53 6.81 -11.26
N THR A 173 -9.43 7.80 -11.26
CA THR A 173 -10.63 7.86 -10.43
C THR A 173 -11.44 6.55 -10.46
N ASP A 174 -11.86 6.14 -11.65
CA ASP A 174 -12.70 4.96 -11.84
C ASP A 174 -11.96 3.67 -11.46
N ALA A 175 -10.65 3.60 -11.74
CA ALA A 175 -9.83 2.45 -11.40
C ALA A 175 -9.62 2.32 -9.89
N LEU A 176 -9.43 3.42 -9.16
CA LEU A 176 -9.31 3.43 -7.69
C LEU A 176 -10.63 3.04 -7.02
N ILE A 177 -11.77 3.51 -7.56
CA ILE A 177 -13.09 3.07 -7.12
C ILE A 177 -13.28 1.55 -7.36
N GLU A 178 -12.81 1.04 -8.49
CA GLU A 178 -12.84 -0.39 -8.79
C GLU A 178 -11.95 -1.21 -7.83
N VAL A 179 -10.79 -0.67 -7.42
CA VAL A 179 -9.94 -1.28 -6.37
C VAL A 179 -10.70 -1.42 -5.06
N LEU A 180 -11.46 -0.39 -4.64
CA LEU A 180 -12.28 -0.47 -3.42
C LEU A 180 -13.36 -1.55 -3.52
N ARG A 181 -13.95 -1.72 -4.71
CA ARG A 181 -15.00 -2.71 -4.98
C ARG A 181 -14.48 -4.14 -5.14
N ASP A 182 -13.17 -4.34 -5.27
CA ASP A 182 -12.61 -5.67 -5.48
C ASP A 182 -12.82 -6.58 -4.25
N LYS A 183 -13.36 -7.77 -4.50
CA LYS A 183 -13.57 -8.84 -3.51
C LYS A 183 -12.80 -10.11 -3.86
N ARG A 184 -12.01 -10.10 -4.95
CA ARG A 184 -11.51 -11.34 -5.57
C ARG A 184 -10.00 -11.44 -5.56
N HIS A 185 -9.25 -10.36 -5.76
CA HIS A 185 -7.80 -10.49 -5.80
C HIS A 185 -7.27 -10.90 -4.41
N PRO A 186 -6.32 -11.85 -4.31
CA PRO A 186 -5.78 -12.28 -3.01
C PRO A 186 -5.12 -11.13 -2.22
N HIS A 187 -4.39 -10.25 -2.92
CA HIS A 187 -3.74 -9.08 -2.32
C HIS A 187 -4.59 -7.81 -2.32
N ARG A 188 -5.92 -7.90 -2.49
CA ARG A 188 -6.83 -6.74 -2.59
C ARG A 188 -6.72 -5.76 -1.42
N ARG A 189 -6.41 -6.23 -0.21
CA ARG A 189 -6.32 -5.38 0.99
C ARG A 189 -5.16 -4.39 0.95
N ILE A 190 -4.05 -4.77 0.32
CA ILE A 190 -2.93 -3.84 0.07
C ILE A 190 -3.38 -2.75 -0.91
N ALA A 191 -4.04 -3.16 -2.00
CA ALA A 191 -4.51 -2.22 -3.02
C ALA A 191 -5.59 -1.28 -2.49
N GLN A 192 -6.54 -1.80 -1.72
CA GLN A 192 -7.59 -1.02 -1.05
C GLN A 192 -6.98 -0.01 -0.08
N TRP A 193 -6.00 -0.41 0.73
CA TRP A 193 -5.26 0.52 1.59
C TRP A 193 -4.59 1.63 0.77
N CYS A 194 -3.92 1.30 -0.34
CA CYS A 194 -3.31 2.30 -1.22
C CYS A 194 -4.34 3.25 -1.86
N ALA A 195 -5.48 2.73 -2.32
CA ALA A 195 -6.54 3.55 -2.92
C ALA A 195 -7.16 4.51 -1.88
N LEU A 196 -7.37 4.03 -0.66
CA LEU A 196 -7.85 4.86 0.46
C LEU A 196 -6.85 5.95 0.83
N ASP A 197 -5.55 5.64 0.83
CA ASP A 197 -4.49 6.62 1.09
C ASP A 197 -4.43 7.71 0.01
N LEU A 198 -4.64 7.37 -1.26
CA LEU A 198 -4.80 8.37 -2.33
C LEU A 198 -6.07 9.23 -2.13
N PHE A 199 -7.14 8.64 -1.61
CA PHE A 199 -8.40 9.34 -1.31
C PHE A 199 -8.39 10.18 -0.04
N GLU A 200 -7.28 10.24 0.72
CA GLU A 200 -7.08 11.28 1.74
C GLU A 200 -7.05 12.69 1.13
N ASP A 201 -6.65 12.81 -0.13
CA ASP A 201 -6.81 14.02 -0.94
C ASP A 201 -7.85 13.78 -2.05
N LEU A 202 -9.08 13.45 -1.63
CA LEU A 202 -10.17 13.12 -2.53
C LEU A 202 -10.36 14.15 -3.68
N PRO A 203 -10.29 15.48 -3.47
CA PRO A 203 -10.42 16.47 -4.55
C PRO A 203 -9.39 16.33 -5.68
N SER A 204 -8.19 15.84 -5.39
CA SER A 204 -7.13 15.65 -6.40
C SER A 204 -7.42 14.51 -7.36
N PHE A 205 -8.19 13.50 -6.93
CA PHE A 205 -8.59 12.35 -7.76
C PHE A 205 -10.04 12.43 -8.24
N CYS A 206 -10.93 13.01 -7.44
CA CYS A 206 -12.36 13.15 -7.71
C CYS A 206 -12.68 14.65 -7.79
N PRO A 207 -12.49 15.29 -8.96
CA PRO A 207 -12.58 16.75 -9.07
C PRO A 207 -14.00 17.29 -8.95
N ASP A 208 -15.01 16.48 -9.29
CA ASP A 208 -16.42 16.86 -9.29
C ASP A 208 -17.22 16.15 -8.20
N GLU A 209 -18.38 16.70 -7.86
CA GLU A 209 -19.23 16.20 -6.77
C GLU A 209 -19.74 14.78 -7.03
N ALA A 210 -19.99 14.42 -8.29
CA ALA A 210 -20.51 13.10 -8.63
C ALA A 210 -19.45 12.02 -8.41
N SER A 211 -18.20 12.26 -8.84
CA SER A 211 -17.08 11.35 -8.59
C SER A 211 -16.73 11.25 -7.11
N ARG A 212 -16.76 12.36 -6.36
CA ARG A 212 -16.56 12.34 -4.90
C ARG A 212 -17.63 11.50 -4.20
N SER A 213 -18.89 11.72 -4.55
CA SER A 213 -20.02 10.96 -4.02
C SER A 213 -19.90 9.46 -4.33
N GLU A 214 -19.40 9.12 -5.53
CA GLU A 214 -19.18 7.72 -5.90
C GLU A 214 -18.05 7.07 -5.11
N ALA A 215 -16.94 7.79 -4.91
CA ALA A 215 -15.84 7.33 -4.08
C ALA A 215 -16.30 7.13 -2.62
N VAL A 216 -17.02 8.09 -2.02
CA VAL A 216 -17.57 7.94 -0.66
C VAL A 216 -18.49 6.71 -0.56
N ARG A 217 -19.39 6.50 -1.53
CA ARG A 217 -20.23 5.29 -1.57
C ARG A 217 -19.42 4.00 -1.69
N ALA A 218 -18.33 4.02 -2.44
CA ALA A 218 -17.45 2.85 -2.56
C ALA A 218 -16.72 2.55 -1.24
N ILE A 219 -16.29 3.59 -0.50
CA ILE A 219 -15.68 3.44 0.82
C ILE A 219 -16.73 2.95 1.85
N GLU A 220 -17.94 3.51 1.85
CA GLU A 220 -19.07 3.06 2.67
C GLU A 220 -19.37 1.57 2.43
N ALA A 221 -19.51 1.16 1.17
CA ALA A 221 -19.76 -0.23 0.81
C ALA A 221 -18.60 -1.17 1.21
N PHE A 222 -17.36 -0.69 1.10
CA PHE A 222 -16.19 -1.45 1.55
C PHE A 222 -16.21 -1.69 3.07
N LEU A 223 -16.51 -0.66 3.87
CA LEU A 223 -16.68 -0.80 5.32
C LEU A 223 -17.83 -1.76 5.66
N TRP A 224 -18.96 -1.61 5.00
CA TRP A 224 -20.16 -2.41 5.23
C TRP A 224 -19.89 -3.92 5.12
N ASP A 225 -19.12 -4.31 4.11
CA ASP A 225 -18.82 -5.70 3.75
C ASP A 225 -17.44 -6.19 4.21
N ALA A 226 -16.70 -5.45 5.04
CA ALA A 226 -15.32 -5.80 5.39
C ALA A 226 -15.23 -7.15 6.13
N GLU A 227 -14.52 -8.12 5.55
CA GLU A 227 -14.37 -9.47 6.14
C GLU A 227 -13.20 -9.57 7.13
N ASP A 228 -12.30 -8.60 7.08
CA ASP A 228 -11.04 -8.51 7.82
C ASP A 228 -10.57 -7.04 7.84
N ASP A 229 -9.55 -6.75 8.64
CA ASP A 229 -8.82 -5.48 8.59
C ASP A 229 -7.35 -5.69 8.23
N TYR A 230 -7.07 -6.61 7.30
CA TYR A 230 -5.71 -6.82 6.82
C TYR A 230 -5.16 -5.55 6.16
N ALA A 231 -3.85 -5.33 6.34
CA ALA A 231 -3.18 -4.07 6.03
C ALA A 231 -3.75 -2.82 6.73
N ARG A 232 -4.68 -2.96 7.69
CA ARG A 232 -5.45 -1.85 8.29
C ARG A 232 -6.32 -1.12 7.25
N ALA A 233 -6.82 -1.82 6.24
CA ALA A 233 -7.61 -1.23 5.16
C ALA A 233 -8.98 -0.73 5.63
N ALA A 234 -9.73 -1.52 6.42
CA ALA A 234 -11.00 -1.09 7.01
C ALA A 234 -10.79 0.07 7.97
N PHE A 235 -9.73 0.04 8.78
CA PHE A 235 -9.35 1.17 9.63
C PHE A 235 -9.11 2.44 8.81
N LYS A 236 -8.26 2.37 7.77
CA LYS A 236 -7.96 3.49 6.88
C LYS A 236 -9.22 4.08 6.25
N ALA A 237 -10.20 3.25 5.89
CA ALA A 237 -11.47 3.71 5.33
C ALA A 237 -12.27 4.58 6.33
N GLY A 238 -12.31 4.18 7.60
CA GLY A 238 -12.90 5.00 8.67
C GLY A 238 -12.20 6.35 8.82
N VAL A 239 -10.85 6.34 8.83
CA VAL A 239 -10.03 7.57 8.90
C VAL A 239 -10.26 8.48 7.71
N VAL A 240 -10.34 7.95 6.48
CA VAL A 240 -10.61 8.77 5.28
C VAL A 240 -11.98 9.44 5.37
N LEU A 241 -13.04 8.70 5.68
CA LEU A 241 -14.38 9.27 5.79
C LEU A 241 -14.49 10.30 6.92
N GLY A 242 -13.87 10.03 8.07
CA GLY A 242 -14.00 10.87 9.25
C GLY A 242 -13.04 12.07 9.29
N GLY A 243 -11.80 11.87 8.85
CA GLY A 243 -10.71 12.84 8.96
C GLY A 243 -10.42 13.61 7.67
N HIS A 244 -10.76 13.06 6.50
CA HIS A 244 -10.45 13.66 5.20
C HIS A 244 -11.70 14.06 4.41
N VAL A 245 -12.84 13.45 4.71
CA VAL A 245 -14.16 13.81 4.15
C VAL A 245 -15.16 14.13 5.27
N PRO A 246 -14.83 14.95 6.28
CA PRO A 246 -15.66 15.16 7.47
C PRO A 246 -16.99 15.87 7.19
N GLY A 247 -17.21 16.35 5.96
CA GLY A 247 -18.46 16.97 5.54
C GLY A 247 -19.64 15.99 5.54
N ASP A 248 -20.80 16.47 5.06
CA ASP A 248 -22.07 15.75 5.18
C ASP A 248 -22.00 14.31 4.61
N GLN A 249 -21.25 14.07 3.54
CA GLN A 249 -21.19 12.73 2.94
C GLN A 249 -20.42 11.71 3.78
N GLY A 250 -19.25 12.07 4.33
CA GLY A 250 -18.43 11.15 5.10
C GLY A 250 -19.05 10.84 6.46
N GLU A 251 -19.58 11.86 7.13
CA GLU A 251 -20.33 11.67 8.38
C GLU A 251 -21.55 10.75 8.17
N ILE A 252 -22.38 11.01 7.15
CA ILE A 252 -23.58 10.19 6.88
C ILE A 252 -23.19 8.74 6.59
N ALA A 253 -22.12 8.52 5.83
CA ALA A 253 -21.60 7.18 5.55
C ALA A 253 -21.17 6.47 6.83
N LEU A 254 -20.41 7.13 7.71
CA LEU A 254 -19.97 6.56 8.99
C LEU A 254 -21.14 6.25 9.92
N LEU A 255 -22.11 7.16 10.04
CA LEU A 255 -23.31 6.95 10.86
C LEU A 255 -24.11 5.72 10.40
N ARG A 256 -24.18 5.47 9.09
CA ARG A 256 -24.77 4.24 8.55
C ARG A 256 -23.93 3.02 8.85
N CYS A 257 -22.61 3.11 8.72
CA CYS A 257 -21.70 2.00 8.99
C CYS A 257 -21.63 1.57 10.46
N LEU A 258 -22.22 2.33 11.40
CA LEU A 258 -22.50 1.81 12.76
C LEU A 258 -23.41 0.57 12.73
N ASP A 259 -24.26 0.42 11.71
CA ASP A 259 -25.12 -0.74 11.50
C ASP A 259 -24.52 -1.78 10.54
N ALA A 260 -23.24 -1.64 10.17
CA ALA A 260 -22.57 -2.58 9.29
C ALA A 260 -22.56 -3.99 9.92
N PRO A 261 -22.89 -5.05 9.16
CA PRO A 261 -22.75 -6.43 9.64
C PRO A 261 -21.29 -6.82 9.90
N SER A 262 -20.35 -6.10 9.27
CA SER A 262 -18.93 -6.22 9.56
C SER A 262 -18.56 -5.57 10.89
N ARG A 263 -18.03 -6.36 11.83
CA ARG A 263 -17.44 -5.82 13.07
C ARG A 263 -16.22 -4.92 12.81
N TYR A 264 -15.46 -5.16 11.73
CA TYR A 264 -14.32 -4.31 11.35
C TYR A 264 -14.83 -2.99 10.77
N GLY A 265 -15.86 -3.05 9.94
CA GLY A 265 -16.59 -1.88 9.44
C GLY A 265 -17.16 -1.03 10.57
N SER A 266 -17.89 -1.66 11.50
CA SER A 266 -18.47 -0.99 12.68
C SER A 266 -17.38 -0.39 13.58
N ARG A 267 -16.30 -1.13 13.91
CA ARG A 267 -15.14 -0.59 14.64
C ARG A 267 -14.60 0.67 13.99
N SER A 268 -14.32 0.62 12.69
CA SER A 268 -13.78 1.75 11.94
C SER A 268 -14.76 2.91 11.84
N ALA A 269 -16.07 2.64 11.78
CA ALA A 269 -17.10 3.67 11.78
C ALA A 269 -17.16 4.41 13.11
N ILE A 270 -17.15 3.65 14.23
CA ILE A 270 -17.07 4.20 15.59
C ILE A 270 -15.84 5.13 15.69
N HIS A 271 -14.66 4.63 15.32
CA HIS A 271 -13.43 5.43 15.35
C HIS A 271 -13.49 6.66 14.43
N GLY A 272 -13.95 6.50 13.18
CA GLY A 272 -14.03 7.60 12.22
C GLY A 272 -14.93 8.74 12.69
N LEU A 273 -15.99 8.46 13.44
CA LEU A 273 -16.88 9.49 14.01
C LEU A 273 -16.18 10.39 15.05
N PHE A 274 -15.11 9.92 15.70
CA PHE A 274 -14.27 10.78 16.53
C PHE A 274 -13.65 11.90 15.67
N HIS A 275 -13.04 11.53 14.54
CA HIS A 275 -12.43 12.49 13.62
C HIS A 275 -13.45 13.47 13.01
N VAL A 276 -14.70 13.03 12.77
CA VAL A 276 -15.75 13.96 12.33
C VAL A 276 -15.92 15.11 13.33
N VAL A 277 -15.92 14.83 14.63
CA VAL A 277 -16.11 15.87 15.66
C VAL A 277 -14.89 16.77 15.82
N GLU A 278 -13.68 16.29 15.50
CA GLU A 278 -12.48 17.14 15.44
C GLU A 278 -12.62 18.25 14.39
N TRP A 279 -13.18 17.91 13.22
CA TRP A 279 -13.37 18.85 12.11
C TRP A 279 -14.70 19.60 12.16
N ARG A 280 -15.74 19.00 12.75
CA ARG A 280 -17.09 19.55 12.89
C ARG A 280 -17.59 19.47 14.33
N PRO A 281 -17.08 20.34 15.23
CA PRO A 281 -17.49 20.34 16.64
C PRO A 281 -19.00 20.56 16.86
N ASP A 282 -19.70 21.18 15.89
CA ASP A 282 -21.15 21.37 15.90
C ASP A 282 -21.94 20.05 15.82
N ARG A 283 -21.33 18.99 15.26
CA ARG A 283 -21.95 17.66 15.14
C ARG A 283 -21.78 16.80 16.40
N ARG A 284 -21.05 17.28 17.42
CA ARG A 284 -20.73 16.54 18.64
C ARG A 284 -21.94 15.87 19.29
N ALA A 285 -23.01 16.62 19.50
CA ALA A 285 -24.19 16.11 20.20
C ALA A 285 -24.85 14.96 19.43
N ASP A 286 -24.98 15.10 18.11
CA ASP A 286 -25.57 14.08 17.23
C ASP A 286 -24.71 12.81 17.19
N VAL A 287 -23.38 12.96 17.09
CA VAL A 287 -22.43 11.85 17.08
C VAL A 287 -22.44 11.10 18.42
N VAL A 288 -22.38 11.81 19.56
CA VAL A 288 -22.45 11.19 20.90
C VAL A 288 -23.75 10.41 21.07
N ALA A 289 -24.89 10.99 20.65
CA ALA A 289 -26.17 10.31 20.72
C ALA A 289 -26.21 9.04 19.85
N ALA A 290 -25.66 9.09 18.64
CA ALA A 290 -25.57 7.94 17.74
C ALA A 290 -24.68 6.83 18.31
N LEU A 291 -23.50 7.17 18.84
CA LEU A 291 -22.58 6.20 19.45
C LEU A 291 -23.18 5.55 20.71
N ARG A 292 -23.86 6.32 21.56
CA ARG A 292 -24.57 5.76 22.74
C ARG A 292 -25.67 4.80 22.32
N THR A 293 -26.52 5.22 21.38
CA THR A 293 -27.60 4.38 20.84
C THR A 293 -27.05 3.10 20.22
N HIS A 294 -25.95 3.19 19.46
CA HIS A 294 -25.29 2.02 18.90
C HIS A 294 -24.70 1.11 19.98
N GLY A 295 -23.97 1.66 20.95
CA GLY A 295 -23.37 0.89 22.04
C GLY A 295 -24.40 0.12 22.89
N GLU A 296 -25.60 0.67 23.09
CA GLU A 296 -26.69 0.01 23.83
C GLU A 296 -27.33 -1.18 23.10
N ARG A 297 -27.29 -1.20 21.77
CA ARG A 297 -27.90 -2.26 20.93
C ARG A 297 -26.89 -3.24 20.34
N GLU A 298 -25.61 -2.91 20.36
CA GLU A 298 -24.54 -3.72 19.81
C GLU A 298 -24.42 -5.05 20.55
N GLY A 299 -24.41 -6.15 19.79
CA GLY A 299 -24.34 -7.51 20.32
C GLY A 299 -22.91 -7.95 20.67
N ASP A 300 -21.90 -7.36 20.02
CA ASP A 300 -20.49 -7.58 20.37
C ASP A 300 -20.08 -6.72 21.57
N GLU A 301 -19.72 -7.36 22.68
CA GLU A 301 -19.37 -6.67 23.93
C GLU A 301 -18.16 -5.73 23.79
N GLN A 302 -17.19 -6.05 22.92
CA GLN A 302 -16.03 -5.18 22.69
C GLN A 302 -16.43 -3.91 21.93
N LEU A 303 -17.25 -4.06 20.89
CA LEU A 303 -17.75 -2.92 20.12
C LEU A 303 -18.70 -2.04 20.92
N SER A 304 -19.61 -2.64 21.70
CA SER A 304 -20.51 -1.92 22.60
C SER A 304 -19.72 -1.03 23.57
N LYS A 305 -18.72 -1.59 24.27
CA LYS A 305 -17.86 -0.84 25.18
C LYS A 305 -17.05 0.23 24.46
N PHE A 306 -16.54 -0.07 23.27
CA PHE A 306 -15.76 0.89 22.49
C PHE A 306 -16.61 2.10 22.10
N ALA A 307 -17.82 1.88 21.57
CA ALA A 307 -18.74 2.95 21.19
C ALA A 307 -19.13 3.85 22.38
N LEU A 308 -19.48 3.24 23.52
CA LEU A 308 -19.86 4.00 24.73
C LEU A 308 -18.70 4.82 25.27
N ARG A 309 -17.50 4.24 25.36
CA ARG A 309 -16.30 4.95 25.84
C ARG A 309 -15.90 6.07 24.90
N LEU A 310 -15.98 5.85 23.58
CA LEU A 310 -15.68 6.89 22.61
C LEU A 310 -16.69 8.04 22.68
N ALA A 311 -17.97 7.75 22.93
CA ALA A 311 -18.97 8.78 23.17
C ALA A 311 -18.62 9.66 24.38
N ASP A 312 -18.14 9.05 25.47
CA ASP A 312 -17.71 9.78 26.68
C ASP A 312 -16.43 10.60 26.44
N ASP A 313 -15.47 10.07 25.68
CA ASP A 313 -14.25 10.79 25.27
C ASP A 313 -14.60 12.03 24.42
N ILE A 314 -15.51 11.88 23.45
CA ILE A 314 -16.00 12.97 22.60
C ILE A 314 -16.77 14.03 23.43
N GLU A 315 -17.64 13.60 24.34
CA GLU A 315 -18.44 14.50 25.19
C GLU A 315 -17.56 15.32 26.13
N SER A 316 -16.53 14.69 26.71
CA SER A 316 -15.57 15.36 27.60
C SER A 316 -14.54 16.24 26.87
N GLY A 317 -14.47 16.14 25.54
CA GLY A 317 -13.50 16.88 24.72
C GLY A 317 -12.07 16.37 24.88
N ALA A 318 -11.91 15.05 25.08
CA ALA A 318 -10.60 14.42 25.17
C ALA A 318 -9.81 14.61 23.87
N PHE A 319 -8.50 14.83 24.01
CA PHE A 319 -7.58 14.94 22.87
C PHE A 319 -7.17 13.57 22.34
N ASP A 320 -6.96 12.62 23.25
CA ASP A 320 -6.74 11.21 22.92
C ASP A 320 -8.00 10.41 23.27
N HIS A 321 -8.34 9.44 22.43
CA HIS A 321 -9.46 8.53 22.68
C HIS A 321 -9.00 7.14 23.12
N VAL A 322 -9.93 6.36 23.66
CA VAL A 322 -9.76 4.95 23.97
C VAL A 322 -9.15 4.18 22.78
N ALA A 323 -8.17 3.31 23.08
CA ALA A 323 -7.58 2.44 22.07
C ALA A 323 -8.65 1.53 21.44
N GLU A 324 -8.57 1.37 20.13
CA GLU A 324 -9.46 0.47 19.39
C GLU A 324 -9.34 -0.98 19.88
N PRO A 325 -10.44 -1.73 19.94
CA PRO A 325 -10.38 -3.15 20.26
C PRO A 325 -9.65 -3.91 19.14
N VAL A 326 -8.77 -4.83 19.55
CA VAL A 326 -8.15 -5.83 18.67
C VAL A 326 -8.89 -7.14 18.86
N PHE A 327 -9.47 -7.66 17.79
CA PHE A 327 -10.20 -8.91 17.84
C PHE A 327 -9.24 -10.12 17.79
N PRO A 328 -9.60 -11.27 18.39
CA PRO A 328 -8.67 -12.39 18.55
C PRO A 328 -8.06 -12.94 17.25
N GLU A 329 -8.83 -12.94 16.16
CA GLU A 329 -8.36 -13.40 14.84
C GLU A 329 -7.47 -12.41 14.09
N GLU A 330 -7.28 -11.20 14.60
CA GLU A 330 -6.28 -10.24 14.09
C GLU A 330 -4.88 -10.49 14.67
N GLY A 331 -4.76 -11.37 15.67
CA GLY A 331 -3.52 -11.74 16.36
C GLY A 331 -2.51 -12.51 15.52
#